data_AF-I0YQZ4-F1
#
_entry.id   AF-I0YQZ4-F1
#
_cell.length_a   1.000
_cell.length_b   1.000
_cell.length_c   1.000
_cell.angle_alpha   90.00
_cell.angle_beta   90.00
_cell.angle_gamma   90.00
#
_symmetry.space_group_name_H-M   'P 1'
#
loop_
_entity.id
_entity.type
_entity.pdbx_description
1 polymer ?
#
loop_
_entity_poly.entity_id
_entity_poly.type
_entity_poly.pdbx_seq_one_letter_code
_entity_poly.pdbx_strand_id
1 'polypeptide(L)'
;MSRAVAHLLRDVAARRPGPITKIGLGTFVDPREQGGKINSPSQADAVEVVTLGGQEYLWYKAPAKIDVALLRGTNADLDGNITFERESLLTDALNQAMAAHNSGGIVIVQVERLVAPGSLNSRLVHLPGAIVDKIVVAPAELHRQTITMAGHDASLTGEIRAPASHIQAMRLDERRIIAHRAMLEISRPNTIVNLGIGMPEARHASPEQLLAKPKGQSDGVARMVATHGSAQIPNALPAHLTTEAGMFGGFPAGAARFGAAHNADCIVPCATMLDFYNGGGVDMACLGAAEVDQEGNVNVHSFPGRQPGCGGFIDISQAAKEVIFAGTFTTGGLKVTVENGKLRIIQEGRSRKFKRRVAEKTFAASSAKGRRILYVTERAVFRLREGEGIELTEIAPGVDLERDVLAFMPFRPLMKDVKIMDKRCFMP
;
A
#
# COMPACT_ATOMS: atom_id res chain seq x y z
N MET A 1 10.44 8.29 -1.73
CA MET A 1 10.65 8.22 -0.27
C MET A 1 9.64 7.30 0.36
N SER A 2 10.02 6.61 1.44
CA SER A 2 9.12 5.88 2.34
C SER A 2 8.08 6.83 2.94
N ARG A 3 7.04 6.30 3.59
CA ARG A 3 6.05 7.16 4.27
C ARG A 3 6.57 7.79 5.56
N ALA A 4 7.85 7.60 5.91
CA ALA A 4 8.59 8.43 6.87
C ALA A 4 8.44 9.95 6.59
N VAL A 5 8.13 10.35 5.36
CA VAL A 5 7.78 11.74 5.00
C VAL A 5 6.63 12.30 5.85
N ALA A 6 5.62 11.48 6.19
CA ALA A 6 4.51 11.91 7.05
C ALA A 6 4.98 12.30 8.46
N HIS A 7 5.87 11.48 9.05
CA HIS A 7 6.50 11.79 10.34
C HIS A 7 7.47 12.97 10.23
N LEU A 8 8.17 13.12 9.11
CA LEU A 8 9.07 14.23 8.86
C LEU A 8 8.32 15.57 8.81
N LEU A 9 7.13 15.64 8.19
CA LEU A 9 6.28 16.84 8.25
C LEU A 9 5.83 17.16 9.68
N ARG A 10 5.44 16.14 10.45
CA ARG A 10 5.11 16.28 11.88
C ARG A 10 6.31 16.78 12.70
N ASP A 11 7.52 16.37 12.34
CA ASP A 11 8.76 16.80 13.01
C ASP A 11 9.16 18.23 12.66
N VAL A 12 9.00 18.66 11.40
CA VAL A 12 9.18 20.07 11.02
C VAL A 12 8.21 20.95 11.81
N ALA A 13 6.94 20.57 11.87
CA ALA A 13 5.94 21.28 12.67
C ALA A 13 6.34 21.41 14.14
N ALA A 14 6.98 20.39 14.70
CA ALA A 14 7.45 20.37 16.09
C ALA A 14 8.88 20.89 16.28
N ARG A 15 9.54 21.41 15.23
CA ARG A 15 10.96 21.84 15.21
C ARG A 15 11.93 20.74 15.70
N ARG A 16 11.61 19.49 15.40
CA ARG A 16 12.48 18.34 15.65
C ARG A 16 13.42 18.11 14.45
N PRO A 17 14.61 17.53 14.67
CA PRO A 17 15.59 17.28 13.61
C PRO A 17 15.15 16.25 12.56
N GLY A 18 14.01 15.56 12.78
CA GLY A 18 13.44 14.57 11.89
C GLY A 18 13.35 13.17 12.52
N PRO A 19 12.65 12.23 11.87
CA PRO A 19 12.28 10.98 12.54
C PRO A 19 13.46 10.02 12.57
N ILE A 20 13.62 9.36 13.72
CA ILE A 20 14.58 8.28 13.93
C ILE A 20 13.80 6.97 13.97
N THR A 21 14.08 6.06 13.03
CA THR A 21 13.30 4.83 12.86
C THR A 21 14.13 3.70 12.29
N LYS A 22 13.71 2.45 12.52
CA LYS A 22 14.31 1.27 11.87
C LYS A 22 13.82 1.09 10.43
N ILE A 23 12.71 1.73 10.07
CA ILE A 23 12.09 1.63 8.76
C ILE A 23 13.06 2.13 7.69
N GLY A 24 13.41 1.24 6.76
CA GLY A 24 14.29 1.51 5.62
C GLY A 24 15.67 0.87 5.73
N LEU A 25 16.07 0.33 6.88
CA LEU A 25 17.36 -0.35 7.03
C LEU A 25 17.49 -1.49 6.01
N GLY A 26 18.64 -1.54 5.34
CA GLY A 26 18.99 -2.54 4.32
C GLY A 26 18.27 -2.38 2.97
N THR A 27 17.44 -1.36 2.80
CA THR A 27 16.76 -1.04 1.53
C THR A 27 17.45 0.13 0.82
N PHE A 28 16.96 0.52 -0.36
CA PHE A 28 17.53 1.64 -1.11
C PHE A 28 17.53 2.98 -0.36
N VAL A 29 16.69 3.15 0.67
CA VAL A 29 16.72 4.37 1.51
C VAL A 29 17.84 4.37 2.55
N ASP A 30 18.45 3.22 2.85
CA ASP A 30 19.62 3.12 3.70
C ASP A 30 20.82 3.81 3.01
N PRO A 31 21.57 4.71 3.68
CA PRO A 31 22.70 5.41 3.05
C PRO A 31 23.86 4.49 2.68
N ARG A 32 23.89 3.25 3.20
CA ARG A 32 24.84 2.21 2.77
C ARG A 32 24.48 1.57 1.42
N GLU A 33 23.26 1.83 0.93
CA GLU A 33 22.77 1.41 -0.38
C GLU A 33 22.68 2.62 -1.32
N GLN A 34 21.51 3.27 -1.44
CA GLN A 34 21.31 4.47 -2.30
C GLN A 34 20.98 5.74 -1.50
N GLY A 35 20.74 5.64 -0.19
CA GLY A 35 20.36 6.79 0.66
C GLY A 35 19.06 7.48 0.22
N GLY A 36 18.20 6.77 -0.50
CA GLY A 36 16.93 7.28 -1.03
C GLY A 36 17.07 8.18 -2.25
N LYS A 37 18.28 8.31 -2.81
CA LYS A 37 18.59 9.08 -4.02
C LYS A 37 18.08 8.32 -5.25
N ILE A 38 17.28 8.99 -6.08
CA ILE A 38 16.58 8.35 -7.21
C ILE A 38 17.19 8.68 -8.59
N ASN A 39 18.15 9.60 -8.63
CA ASN A 39 18.83 10.02 -9.86
C ASN A 39 20.25 10.53 -9.56
N SER A 40 21.08 10.60 -10.60
CA SER A 40 22.48 11.01 -10.46
C SER A 40 22.71 12.46 -10.02
N PRO A 41 21.83 13.46 -10.29
CA PRO A 41 22.03 14.80 -9.73
C PRO A 41 21.78 14.92 -8.22
N SER A 42 21.05 13.98 -7.62
CA SER A 42 20.74 14.03 -6.18
C SER A 42 21.95 13.63 -5.34
N GLN A 43 22.71 14.61 -4.86
CA GLN A 43 23.96 14.36 -4.11
C GLN A 43 23.82 14.49 -2.59
N ALA A 44 22.88 15.31 -2.10
CA ALA A 44 22.72 15.57 -0.67
C ALA A 44 22.24 14.32 0.11
N ASP A 45 22.84 14.10 1.28
CA ASP A 45 22.46 13.00 2.17
C ASP A 45 21.27 13.39 3.04
N ALA A 46 20.11 12.81 2.73
CA ALA A 46 18.87 13.02 3.47
C ALA A 46 18.68 12.03 4.64
N VAL A 47 19.48 10.95 4.68
CA VAL A 47 19.35 9.86 5.65
C VAL A 47 20.71 9.52 6.22
N GLU A 48 20.78 9.30 7.52
CA GLU A 48 22.00 8.91 8.24
C GLU A 48 21.74 7.70 9.14
N VAL A 49 22.73 6.81 9.26
CA VAL A 49 22.65 5.72 10.26
C VAL A 49 23.10 6.29 11.61
N VAL A 50 22.25 6.15 12.62
CA VAL A 50 22.55 6.54 14.00
C VAL A 50 22.43 5.34 14.92
N THR A 51 23.23 5.30 15.98
CA THR A 51 23.18 4.23 17.00
C THR A 51 22.63 4.79 18.30
N LEU A 52 21.52 4.24 18.77
CA LEU A 52 20.90 4.59 20.04
C LEU A 52 20.68 3.32 20.86
N GLY A 53 21.15 3.30 22.11
CA GLY A 53 21.01 2.11 22.98
C GLY A 53 21.60 0.83 22.40
N GLY A 54 22.69 0.92 21.61
CA GLY A 54 23.33 -0.22 20.96
C GLY A 54 22.55 -0.80 19.77
N GLN A 55 21.56 -0.08 19.24
CA GLN A 55 20.77 -0.48 18.08
C GLN A 55 20.92 0.56 16.96
N GLU A 56 21.01 0.11 15.71
CA GLU A 56 21.01 0.98 14.54
C GLU A 56 19.60 1.47 14.20
N TYR A 57 19.52 2.73 13.78
CA TYR A 57 18.34 3.40 13.24
C TYR A 57 18.76 4.25 12.03
N LEU A 58 17.78 4.61 11.22
CA LEU A 58 17.90 5.66 10.22
C LEU A 58 17.32 6.95 10.80
N TRP A 59 18.11 8.02 10.77
CA TRP A 59 17.65 9.39 10.99
C TRP A 59 17.37 10.02 9.63
N TYR A 60 16.10 10.32 9.37
CA TYR A 60 15.68 11.07 8.19
C TYR A 60 15.71 12.56 8.53
N LYS A 61 16.58 13.31 7.86
CA LYS A 61 16.82 14.73 8.16
C LYS A 61 15.63 15.56 7.73
N ALA A 62 14.97 16.21 8.68
CA ALA A 62 13.89 17.14 8.38
C ALA A 62 14.43 18.37 7.65
N PRO A 63 13.70 18.91 6.64
CA PRO A 63 14.02 20.21 6.07
C PRO A 63 13.90 21.29 7.15
N ALA A 64 14.73 22.33 7.04
CA ALA A 64 14.74 23.42 8.03
C ALA A 64 13.41 24.18 8.12
N LYS A 65 12.67 24.24 7.01
CA LYS A 65 11.39 24.93 6.92
C LYS A 65 10.50 24.37 5.81
N ILE A 66 9.20 24.60 5.93
CA ILE A 66 8.23 24.52 4.83
C ILE A 66 7.73 25.92 4.54
N ASP A 67 7.97 26.42 3.32
CA ASP A 67 7.58 27.80 2.95
C ASP A 67 6.10 27.94 2.62
N VAL A 68 5.48 26.90 2.03
CA VAL A 68 4.08 26.93 1.60
C VAL A 68 3.43 25.57 1.81
N ALA A 69 2.21 25.56 2.37
CA ALA A 69 1.32 24.40 2.38
C ALA A 69 0.10 24.66 1.49
N LEU A 70 -0.11 23.78 0.51
CA LEU A 70 -1.28 23.80 -0.37
C LEU A 70 -2.22 22.66 0.04
N LEU A 71 -3.34 23.02 0.66
CA LEU A 71 -4.25 22.09 1.28
C LEU A 71 -5.64 22.18 0.67
N ARG A 72 -6.48 21.23 1.04
CA ARG A 72 -7.87 21.18 0.64
C ARG A 72 -8.74 20.78 1.84
N GLY A 73 -9.93 21.38 1.91
CA GLY A 73 -11.02 20.93 2.76
C GLY A 73 -12.36 21.15 2.06
N THR A 74 -13.45 20.88 2.78
CA THR A 74 -14.80 20.97 2.24
C THR A 74 -15.45 22.33 2.53
N ASN A 75 -15.57 22.73 3.80
CA ASN A 75 -16.06 24.06 4.18
C ASN A 75 -14.95 24.89 4.80
N ALA A 76 -15.03 26.21 4.63
CA ALA A 76 -14.41 27.17 5.53
C ALA A 76 -15.49 28.05 6.17
N ASP A 77 -15.37 28.37 7.47
CA ASP A 77 -16.08 29.53 8.01
C ASP A 77 -15.32 30.83 7.73
N LEU A 78 -15.94 31.99 7.99
CA LEU A 78 -15.29 33.28 7.77
C LEU A 78 -14.18 33.60 8.79
N ASP A 79 -14.04 32.79 9.86
CA ASP A 79 -12.91 32.85 10.81
C ASP A 79 -11.73 31.97 10.35
N GLY A 80 -11.91 31.22 9.25
CA GLY A 80 -10.90 30.41 8.61
C GLY A 80 -10.87 28.94 9.00
N ASN A 81 -11.76 28.48 9.88
CA ASN A 81 -11.80 27.08 10.31
C ASN A 81 -12.27 26.18 9.17
N ILE A 82 -11.62 25.02 9.00
CA ILE A 82 -11.86 24.11 7.86
C ILE A 82 -12.37 22.74 8.32
N THR A 83 -13.46 22.24 7.70
CA THR A 83 -13.96 20.86 7.87
C THR A 83 -13.75 20.02 6.61
N PHE A 84 -13.73 18.70 6.76
CA PHE A 84 -13.27 17.72 5.74
C PHE A 84 -14.36 16.71 5.39
N GLU A 85 -15.64 17.03 5.59
CA GLU A 85 -16.72 16.04 5.54
C GLU A 85 -16.94 15.39 4.16
N ARG A 86 -16.45 16.02 3.07
CA ARG A 86 -16.45 15.41 1.72
C ARG A 86 -15.08 14.90 1.28
N GLU A 87 -14.06 14.97 2.12
CA GLU A 87 -12.74 14.42 1.81
C GLU A 87 -12.72 12.93 2.14
N SER A 88 -12.29 12.10 1.17
CA SER A 88 -12.23 10.64 1.34
C SER A 88 -11.12 10.18 2.29
N LEU A 89 -10.18 11.08 2.58
CA LEU A 89 -9.00 10.86 3.42
C LEU A 89 -8.68 12.16 4.16
N LEU A 90 -8.18 12.05 5.40
CA LEU A 90 -7.61 13.20 6.11
C LEU A 90 -6.18 13.51 5.66
N THR A 91 -5.44 12.46 5.26
CA THR A 91 -4.01 12.53 4.99
C THR A 91 -3.24 13.14 6.17
N ASP A 92 -2.43 14.18 5.98
CA ASP A 92 -1.65 14.85 7.03
C ASP A 92 -1.84 16.38 6.98
N ALA A 93 -3.01 16.86 6.55
CA ALA A 93 -3.26 18.28 6.30
C ALA A 93 -2.94 19.17 7.51
N LEU A 94 -3.30 18.74 8.73
CA LEU A 94 -2.98 19.49 9.96
C LEU A 94 -1.48 19.57 10.22
N ASN A 95 -0.74 18.46 10.07
CA ASN A 95 0.72 18.45 10.22
C ASN A 95 1.39 19.35 9.17
N GLN A 96 0.88 19.37 7.94
CA GLN A 96 1.37 20.22 6.86
C GLN A 96 1.11 21.71 7.13
N ALA A 97 -0.10 22.07 7.58
CA ALA A 97 -0.44 23.43 7.97
C ALA A 97 0.45 23.93 9.10
N MET A 98 0.60 23.14 10.17
CA MET A 98 1.47 23.48 11.29
C MET A 98 2.95 23.59 10.87
N ALA A 99 3.43 22.71 9.98
CA ALA A 99 4.80 22.77 9.47
C ALA A 99 5.09 24.07 8.74
N ALA A 100 4.18 24.51 7.86
CA ALA A 100 4.31 25.78 7.17
C ALA A 100 4.18 26.98 8.13
N HIS A 101 3.13 27.01 8.95
CA HIS A 101 2.88 28.10 9.90
C HIS A 101 4.05 28.31 10.88
N ASN A 102 4.53 27.23 11.52
CA ASN A 102 5.63 27.31 12.50
C ASN A 102 6.99 27.65 11.86
N SER A 103 7.09 27.50 10.54
CA SER A 103 8.23 27.92 9.71
C SER A 103 8.15 29.39 9.26
N GLY A 104 7.07 30.10 9.58
CA GLY A 104 6.79 31.43 9.04
C GLY A 104 6.39 31.41 7.56
N GLY A 105 5.95 30.26 7.06
CA GLY A 105 5.42 30.07 5.70
C GLY A 105 3.95 30.46 5.58
N ILE A 106 3.34 30.10 4.45
CA ILE A 106 1.95 30.44 4.12
C ILE A 106 1.12 29.17 3.93
N VAL A 107 -0.06 29.12 4.57
CA VAL A 107 -1.05 28.04 4.45
C VAL A 107 -2.20 28.51 3.56
N ILE A 108 -2.37 27.82 2.43
CA ILE A 108 -3.42 28.10 1.44
C ILE A 108 -4.34 26.89 1.36
N VAL A 109 -5.63 27.09 1.60
CA VAL A 109 -6.63 26.02 1.62
C VAL A 109 -7.68 26.24 0.54
N GLN A 110 -7.79 25.29 -0.38
CA GLN A 110 -8.91 25.22 -1.33
C GLN A 110 -10.15 24.64 -0.62
N VAL A 111 -11.32 25.28 -0.76
CA VAL A 111 -12.59 24.81 -0.20
C VAL A 111 -13.75 24.86 -1.20
N GLU A 112 -14.79 24.06 -0.95
CA GLU A 112 -15.99 24.01 -1.79
C GLU A 112 -16.90 25.20 -1.53
N ARG A 113 -17.03 25.61 -0.26
CA ARG A 113 -17.95 26.68 0.14
C ARG A 113 -17.50 27.40 1.41
N LEU A 114 -18.01 28.61 1.57
CA LEU A 114 -17.93 29.39 2.79
C LEU A 114 -19.22 29.22 3.61
N VAL A 115 -19.09 29.22 4.93
CA VAL A 115 -20.22 29.20 5.87
C VAL A 115 -20.05 30.30 6.92
N ALA A 116 -21.11 30.57 7.69
CA ALA A 116 -21.07 31.59 8.74
C ALA A 116 -20.11 31.21 9.89
N PRO A 117 -19.45 32.18 10.55
CA PRO A 117 -18.69 31.95 11.78
C PRO A 117 -19.46 31.16 12.84
N GLY A 118 -18.78 30.24 13.53
CA GLY A 118 -19.36 29.43 14.61
C GLY A 118 -20.40 28.40 14.18
N SER A 119 -20.66 28.25 12.87
CA SER A 119 -21.61 27.25 12.34
C SER A 119 -21.02 25.84 12.18
N LEU A 120 -19.69 25.73 12.21
CA LEU A 120 -18.98 24.46 12.12
C LEU A 120 -18.93 23.76 13.48
N ASN A 121 -19.22 22.46 13.51
CA ASN A 121 -19.02 21.65 14.71
C ASN A 121 -17.52 21.56 15.02
N SER A 122 -17.10 22.04 16.20
CA SER A 122 -15.69 22.08 16.60
C SER A 122 -15.01 20.70 16.64
N ARG A 123 -15.77 19.60 16.79
CA ARG A 123 -15.23 18.23 16.70
C ARG A 123 -14.89 17.81 15.27
N LEU A 124 -15.42 18.51 14.27
CA LEU A 124 -15.20 18.25 12.84
C LEU A 124 -14.24 19.26 12.20
N VAL A 125 -13.81 20.29 12.93
CA VAL A 125 -12.78 21.23 12.47
C VAL A 125 -11.43 20.52 12.46
N HIS A 126 -10.83 20.41 11.28
CA HIS A 126 -9.54 19.74 11.08
C HIS A 126 -8.38 20.73 10.97
N LEU A 127 -8.63 21.93 10.45
CA LEU A 127 -7.66 23.03 10.43
C LEU A 127 -8.25 24.22 11.17
N PRO A 128 -7.60 24.69 12.26
CA PRO A 128 -8.05 25.91 12.93
C PRO A 128 -7.71 27.13 12.07
N GLY A 129 -8.64 28.09 11.97
CA GLY A 129 -8.46 29.27 11.12
C GLY A 129 -7.26 30.13 11.49
N ALA A 130 -6.84 30.09 12.76
CA ALA A 130 -5.67 30.83 13.25
C ALA A 130 -4.34 30.46 12.56
N ILE A 131 -4.26 29.31 11.89
CA ILE A 131 -3.05 28.89 11.14
C ILE A 131 -3.29 28.84 9.63
N VAL A 132 -4.42 29.37 9.14
CA VAL A 132 -4.78 29.42 7.72
C VAL A 132 -4.65 30.86 7.21
N ASP A 133 -3.77 31.09 6.23
CA ASP A 133 -3.50 32.44 5.71
C ASP A 133 -4.39 32.84 4.53
N LYS A 134 -4.78 31.86 3.71
CA LYS A 134 -5.57 32.08 2.49
C LYS A 134 -6.59 30.96 2.31
N ILE A 135 -7.82 31.36 1.99
CA ILE A 135 -8.87 30.46 1.55
C ILE A 135 -9.18 30.74 0.08
N VAL A 136 -9.24 29.68 -0.70
CA VAL A 136 -9.60 29.72 -2.12
C VAL A 136 -10.88 28.92 -2.30
N VAL A 137 -11.98 29.60 -2.57
CA VAL A 137 -13.24 28.93 -2.95
C VAL A 137 -13.11 28.48 -4.39
N ALA A 138 -13.25 27.18 -4.63
CA ALA A 138 -13.12 26.58 -5.96
C ALA A 138 -14.43 25.90 -6.38
N PRO A 139 -14.73 25.89 -7.70
CA PRO A 139 -15.95 25.26 -8.21
C PRO A 139 -15.90 23.73 -8.08
N ALA A 140 -17.08 23.10 -8.07
CA ALA A 140 -17.26 21.69 -7.69
C ALA A 140 -16.42 20.69 -8.54
N GLU A 141 -16.13 21.01 -9.80
CA GLU A 141 -15.31 20.20 -10.70
C GLU A 141 -13.85 20.06 -10.26
N LEU A 142 -13.37 20.98 -9.40
CA LEU A 142 -12.04 20.96 -8.78
C LEU A 142 -12.03 20.26 -7.42
N HIS A 143 -13.16 19.69 -6.99
CA HIS A 143 -13.33 19.01 -5.70
C HIS A 143 -13.46 17.47 -5.82
N ARG A 144 -12.66 16.86 -6.70
CA ARG A 144 -12.67 15.40 -6.90
C ARG A 144 -12.14 14.66 -5.66
N GLN A 145 -12.88 13.68 -5.14
CA GLN A 145 -12.42 12.88 -3.99
C GLN A 145 -11.29 11.89 -4.34
N THR A 146 -11.15 11.53 -5.62
CA THR A 146 -10.16 10.57 -6.14
C THR A 146 -9.77 10.95 -7.58
N ILE A 147 -8.72 10.32 -8.14
CA ILE A 147 -8.07 10.72 -9.40
C ILE A 147 -9.05 10.77 -10.60
N THR A 148 -10.05 9.88 -10.64
CA THR A 148 -10.93 9.72 -11.81
C THR A 148 -12.40 9.98 -11.54
N MET A 149 -12.77 10.44 -10.35
CA MET A 149 -14.17 10.65 -10.02
C MET A 149 -14.59 12.09 -10.27
N ALA A 150 -15.59 12.26 -11.14
CA ALA A 150 -16.39 13.46 -11.16
C ALA A 150 -17.47 13.35 -10.07
N GLY A 151 -17.52 14.31 -9.16
CA GLY A 151 -18.54 14.39 -8.10
C GLY A 151 -18.18 13.74 -6.77
N HIS A 152 -19.21 13.52 -5.96
CA HIS A 152 -19.16 13.10 -4.56
C HIS A 152 -19.78 11.71 -4.36
N ASP A 153 -19.07 10.83 -3.67
CA ASP A 153 -19.49 9.50 -3.26
C ASP A 153 -19.50 9.43 -1.74
N ALA A 154 -20.70 9.60 -1.17
CA ALA A 154 -20.92 9.73 0.26
C ALA A 154 -20.56 8.44 1.05
N SER A 155 -20.34 7.31 0.35
CA SER A 155 -19.90 6.07 0.98
C SER A 155 -18.39 6.01 1.27
N LEU A 156 -17.61 6.94 0.68
CA LEU A 156 -16.18 7.12 0.94
C LEU A 156 -15.89 8.07 2.10
N THR A 157 -16.90 8.74 2.63
CA THR A 157 -16.80 9.82 3.64
C THR A 157 -17.53 9.48 4.93
N GLY A 158 -18.17 8.31 5.01
CA GLY A 158 -18.92 7.86 6.18
C GLY A 158 -20.32 8.46 6.29
N GLU A 159 -20.78 9.26 5.31
CA GLU A 159 -22.13 9.84 5.30
C GLU A 159 -23.21 8.78 5.05
N ILE A 160 -22.91 7.75 4.25
CA ILE A 160 -23.80 6.60 4.00
C ILE A 160 -23.02 5.29 4.06
N ARG A 161 -23.72 4.17 4.28
CA ARG A 161 -23.16 2.82 4.05
C ARG A 161 -23.67 2.25 2.71
N ALA A 162 -22.77 1.96 1.78
CA ALA A 162 -23.05 1.27 0.54
C ALA A 162 -23.44 -0.21 0.80
N PRO A 163 -24.45 -0.78 0.12
CA PRO A 163 -24.83 -2.18 0.29
C PRO A 163 -23.74 -3.16 -0.14
N ALA A 164 -23.42 -4.14 0.71
CA ALA A 164 -22.43 -5.18 0.41
C ALA A 164 -22.91 -6.22 -0.61
N SER A 165 -24.22 -6.32 -0.86
CA SER A 165 -24.85 -7.29 -1.77
C SER A 165 -24.46 -7.13 -3.24
N HIS A 166 -23.77 -6.05 -3.61
CA HIS A 166 -23.31 -5.78 -4.97
C HIS A 166 -21.86 -6.20 -5.26
N ILE A 167 -21.14 -6.79 -4.28
CA ILE A 167 -19.78 -7.29 -4.49
C ILE A 167 -19.86 -8.60 -5.28
N GLN A 168 -19.48 -8.57 -6.54
CA GLN A 168 -19.54 -9.72 -7.44
C GLN A 168 -18.34 -10.65 -7.22
N ALA A 169 -18.42 -11.93 -7.59
CA ALA A 169 -17.23 -12.80 -7.63
C ALA A 169 -16.20 -12.32 -8.66
N MET A 170 -14.92 -12.61 -8.43
CA MET A 170 -13.86 -12.40 -9.43
C MET A 170 -13.91 -13.50 -10.48
N ARG A 171 -13.57 -13.18 -11.72
CA ARG A 171 -13.35 -14.19 -12.77
C ARG A 171 -12.16 -15.07 -12.38
N LEU A 172 -12.22 -16.38 -12.64
CA LEU A 172 -11.12 -17.29 -12.42
C LEU A 172 -9.97 -17.05 -13.42
N ASP A 173 -9.07 -16.14 -13.07
CA ASP A 173 -7.84 -15.80 -13.78
C ASP A 173 -6.63 -15.78 -12.81
N GLU A 174 -5.43 -15.46 -13.31
CA GLU A 174 -4.19 -15.48 -12.51
C GLU A 174 -4.30 -14.64 -11.24
N ARG A 175 -5.02 -13.52 -11.31
CA ARG A 175 -5.21 -12.59 -10.20
C ARG A 175 -6.13 -13.16 -9.14
N ARG A 176 -7.24 -13.79 -9.54
CA ARG A 176 -8.11 -14.48 -8.58
C ARG A 176 -7.34 -15.59 -7.87
N ILE A 177 -6.55 -16.41 -8.57
CA ILE A 177 -5.77 -17.50 -7.97
C ILE A 177 -4.83 -16.94 -6.89
N ILE A 178 -4.06 -15.91 -7.21
CA ILE A 178 -3.11 -15.27 -6.29
C ILE A 178 -3.85 -14.67 -5.08
N ALA A 179 -4.91 -13.91 -5.31
CA ALA A 179 -5.70 -13.28 -4.25
C ALA A 179 -6.36 -14.31 -3.34
N HIS A 180 -6.87 -15.41 -3.91
CA HIS A 180 -7.47 -16.52 -3.18
C HIS A 180 -6.43 -17.18 -2.31
N ARG A 181 -5.26 -17.53 -2.85
CA ARG A 181 -4.18 -18.16 -2.09
C ARG A 181 -3.70 -17.24 -0.96
N ALA A 182 -3.57 -15.94 -1.18
CA ALA A 182 -3.23 -14.97 -0.14
C ALA A 182 -4.32 -14.87 0.95
N MET A 183 -5.60 -14.89 0.57
CA MET A 183 -6.73 -14.90 1.53
C MET A 183 -6.67 -16.11 2.48
N LEU A 184 -6.21 -17.27 2.01
CA LEU A 184 -6.11 -18.48 2.85
C LEU A 184 -5.13 -18.31 4.03
N GLU A 185 -4.27 -17.30 4.02
CA GLU A 185 -3.35 -17.00 5.13
C GLU A 185 -4.01 -16.20 6.26
N ILE A 186 -5.25 -15.73 6.09
CA ILE A 186 -6.02 -15.09 7.17
C ILE A 186 -6.46 -16.17 8.17
N SER A 187 -5.58 -16.42 9.14
CA SER A 187 -5.65 -17.59 10.01
C SER A 187 -6.48 -17.40 11.27
N ARG A 188 -6.80 -16.16 11.67
CA ARG A 188 -7.55 -15.84 12.91
C ARG A 188 -8.64 -14.78 12.69
N PRO A 189 -9.72 -14.78 13.48
CA PRO A 189 -10.72 -13.74 13.38
C PRO A 189 -10.13 -12.38 13.77
N ASN A 190 -10.72 -11.29 13.27
CA ASN A 190 -10.26 -9.92 13.54
C ASN A 190 -8.80 -9.65 13.14
N THR A 191 -8.24 -10.44 12.21
CA THR A 191 -6.92 -10.17 11.64
C THR A 191 -6.92 -8.79 11.01
N ILE A 192 -5.95 -7.95 11.38
CA ILE A 192 -5.77 -6.63 10.78
C ILE A 192 -4.91 -6.79 9.53
N VAL A 193 -5.53 -6.57 8.37
CA VAL A 193 -4.91 -6.79 7.07
C VAL A 193 -4.63 -5.45 6.39
N ASN A 194 -3.37 -5.21 6.03
CA ASN A 194 -3.04 -4.15 5.07
C ASN A 194 -2.98 -4.73 3.65
N LEU A 195 -3.52 -3.97 2.70
CA LEU A 195 -3.58 -4.38 1.31
C LEU A 195 -2.94 -3.32 0.41
N GLY A 196 -1.93 -3.72 -0.36
CA GLY A 196 -1.22 -2.85 -1.29
C GLY A 196 -1.89 -2.73 -2.66
N ILE A 197 -1.59 -1.65 -3.37
CA ILE A 197 -1.99 -1.50 -4.78
C ILE A 197 -1.33 -2.58 -5.66
N GLY A 198 -1.91 -2.89 -6.82
CA GLY A 198 -1.34 -3.80 -7.80
C GLY A 198 -2.01 -5.18 -7.79
N MET A 199 -1.22 -6.25 -7.72
CA MET A 199 -1.77 -7.61 -7.64
C MET A 199 -2.69 -7.82 -6.43
N PRO A 200 -2.39 -7.29 -5.23
CA PRO A 200 -3.26 -7.52 -4.07
C PRO A 200 -4.66 -6.92 -4.19
N GLU A 201 -4.86 -5.75 -4.82
CA GLU A 201 -6.17 -5.06 -4.79
C GLU A 201 -6.62 -4.35 -6.07
N ALA A 202 -5.69 -3.88 -6.93
CA ALA A 202 -6.06 -2.99 -8.02
C ALA A 202 -5.11 -3.10 -9.20
N ARG A 203 -5.63 -3.41 -10.39
CA ARG A 203 -4.83 -3.38 -11.62
C ARG A 203 -4.26 -1.96 -11.83
N HIS A 204 -2.95 -1.86 -12.06
CA HIS A 204 -2.38 -0.65 -12.63
C HIS A 204 -3.00 -0.46 -14.02
N ALA A 205 -3.72 0.64 -14.20
CA ALA A 205 -4.29 1.05 -15.48
C ALA A 205 -3.68 2.42 -15.85
N SER A 206 -3.50 2.68 -17.15
CA SER A 206 -3.16 4.03 -17.61
C SER A 206 -4.25 5.03 -17.17
N PRO A 207 -3.95 6.34 -17.06
CA PRO A 207 -4.97 7.35 -16.77
C PRO A 207 -6.22 7.21 -17.65
N GLU A 208 -6.05 6.94 -18.95
CA GLU A 208 -7.13 6.68 -19.90
C GLU A 208 -7.97 5.44 -19.53
N GLN A 209 -7.33 4.33 -19.15
CA GLN A 209 -8.00 3.11 -18.72
C GLN A 209 -8.71 3.28 -17.36
N LEU A 210 -8.17 4.11 -16.47
CA LEU A 210 -8.78 4.47 -15.20
C LEU A 210 -10.03 5.35 -15.40
N LEU A 211 -10.04 6.19 -16.43
CA LEU A 211 -11.20 7.00 -16.83
C LEU A 211 -12.28 6.17 -17.53
N ALA A 212 -11.90 5.15 -18.31
CA ALA A 212 -12.85 4.31 -19.06
C ALA A 212 -13.67 3.33 -18.19
N LYS A 213 -13.29 3.09 -16.92
CA LYS A 213 -14.03 2.22 -15.98
C LYS A 213 -14.30 2.96 -14.65
N PRO A 214 -15.31 3.84 -14.60
CA PRO A 214 -15.55 4.74 -13.46
C PRO A 214 -16.00 4.05 -12.15
N LYS A 215 -16.24 2.73 -12.15
CA LYS A 215 -16.65 1.94 -10.97
C LYS A 215 -15.62 0.85 -10.69
N GLY A 216 -14.48 1.21 -10.10
CA GLY A 216 -13.43 0.28 -9.72
C GLY A 216 -13.70 -0.35 -8.36
N GLN A 217 -14.30 -1.54 -8.32
CA GLN A 217 -14.25 -2.39 -7.13
C GLN A 217 -12.81 -2.89 -6.93
N SER A 218 -12.44 -3.22 -5.69
CA SER A 218 -11.29 -4.08 -5.43
C SER A 218 -11.31 -5.31 -6.36
N ASP A 219 -10.15 -5.68 -6.88
CA ASP A 219 -9.92 -6.85 -7.74
C ASP A 219 -8.78 -7.68 -7.12
N GLY A 220 -8.98 -8.13 -5.89
CA GLY A 220 -8.01 -8.96 -5.19
C GLY A 220 -8.47 -9.47 -3.83
N VAL A 221 -7.62 -9.39 -2.80
CA VAL A 221 -7.81 -10.10 -1.51
C VAL A 221 -9.08 -9.66 -0.81
N ALA A 222 -9.39 -8.35 -0.75
CA ALA A 222 -10.61 -7.84 -0.13
C ALA A 222 -11.86 -8.43 -0.77
N ARG A 223 -11.88 -8.54 -2.11
CA ARG A 223 -12.99 -9.13 -2.84
C ARG A 223 -13.10 -10.64 -2.62
N MET A 224 -11.97 -11.33 -2.49
CA MET A 224 -11.97 -12.74 -2.10
C MET A 224 -12.53 -12.94 -0.69
N VAL A 225 -12.14 -12.11 0.27
CA VAL A 225 -12.70 -12.11 1.63
C VAL A 225 -14.22 -11.94 1.59
N ALA A 226 -14.71 -10.94 0.85
CA ALA A 226 -16.15 -10.65 0.77
C ALA A 226 -16.97 -11.77 0.11
N THR A 227 -16.41 -12.48 -0.88
CA THR A 227 -17.15 -13.44 -1.70
C THR A 227 -16.97 -14.89 -1.28
N HIS A 228 -15.84 -15.24 -0.66
CA HIS A 228 -15.49 -16.61 -0.29
C HIS A 228 -15.16 -16.78 1.19
N GLY A 229 -14.88 -15.68 1.92
CA GLY A 229 -14.44 -15.73 3.30
C GLY A 229 -15.40 -16.52 4.18
N SER A 230 -16.68 -16.16 4.21
CA SER A 230 -17.70 -16.83 5.03
C SER A 230 -17.81 -18.34 4.81
N ALA A 231 -17.62 -18.80 3.57
CA ALA A 231 -17.79 -20.21 3.20
C ALA A 231 -16.50 -21.03 3.35
N GLN A 232 -15.32 -20.41 3.22
CA GLN A 232 -14.04 -21.14 3.09
C GLN A 232 -13.04 -20.87 4.21
N ILE A 233 -13.11 -19.70 4.84
CA ILE A 233 -12.23 -19.26 5.93
C ILE A 233 -13.11 -18.48 6.92
N PRO A 234 -13.71 -19.13 7.94
CA PRO A 234 -14.56 -18.45 8.92
C PRO A 234 -13.92 -17.20 9.55
N ASN A 235 -12.58 -17.19 9.60
CA ASN A 235 -11.75 -16.11 10.12
C ASN A 235 -11.53 -14.92 9.17
N ALA A 236 -11.82 -15.07 7.88
CA ALA A 236 -11.56 -14.05 6.86
C ALA A 236 -12.59 -12.92 6.86
N LEU A 237 -13.89 -13.24 7.01
CA LEU A 237 -14.94 -12.22 7.03
C LEU A 237 -14.83 -11.22 8.20
N PRO A 238 -14.46 -11.63 9.43
CA PRO A 238 -14.22 -10.68 10.51
C PRO A 238 -12.87 -9.95 10.40
N ALA A 239 -12.09 -10.09 9.32
CA ALA A 239 -10.84 -9.36 9.17
C ALA A 239 -11.08 -7.84 9.00
N HIS A 240 -10.20 -7.03 9.59
CA HIS A 240 -10.22 -5.58 9.44
C HIS A 240 -9.27 -5.18 8.32
N LEU A 241 -9.83 -4.70 7.20
CA LEU A 241 -9.04 -4.24 6.06
C LEU A 241 -8.60 -2.79 6.30
N THR A 242 -7.34 -2.50 6.03
CA THR A 242 -6.75 -1.18 6.30
C THR A 242 -5.86 -0.71 5.15
N THR A 243 -5.71 0.62 5.01
CA THR A 243 -4.76 1.24 4.07
C THR A 243 -3.84 2.19 4.83
N GLU A 244 -2.60 2.36 4.36
CA GLU A 244 -1.66 3.29 5.01
C GLU A 244 -2.08 4.76 4.89
N ALA A 245 -2.98 5.06 3.97
CA ALA A 245 -3.53 6.39 3.76
C ALA A 245 -4.47 6.84 4.91
N GLY A 246 -4.86 5.90 5.79
CA GLY A 246 -5.60 6.20 7.01
C GLY A 246 -6.91 5.44 7.18
N MET A 247 -7.25 4.50 6.30
CA MET A 247 -8.54 3.81 6.36
C MET A 247 -8.45 2.60 7.26
N PHE A 248 -9.44 2.45 8.14
CA PHE A 248 -9.60 1.29 9.00
C PHE A 248 -11.01 0.70 8.86
N GLY A 249 -11.08 -0.57 8.47
CA GLY A 249 -12.34 -1.26 8.21
C GLY A 249 -12.96 -0.90 6.86
N GLY A 250 -14.19 -1.35 6.64
CA GLY A 250 -14.88 -1.20 5.36
C GLY A 250 -14.29 -2.03 4.22
N PHE A 251 -14.60 -1.63 2.99
CA PHE A 251 -14.17 -2.29 1.76
C PHE A 251 -13.28 -1.34 0.93
N PRO A 252 -11.98 -1.66 0.72
CA PRO A 252 -11.08 -0.82 -0.04
C PRO A 252 -11.63 -0.45 -1.43
N ALA A 253 -11.56 0.84 -1.76
CA ALA A 253 -11.92 1.31 -3.08
C ALA A 253 -10.82 0.91 -4.07
N GLY A 254 -11.20 0.32 -5.21
CA GLY A 254 -10.24 -0.21 -6.18
C GLY A 254 -9.71 0.84 -7.16
N ALA A 255 -8.69 0.44 -7.93
CA ALA A 255 -8.16 1.20 -9.06
C ALA A 255 -7.77 2.65 -8.69
N ALA A 256 -8.31 3.64 -9.41
CA ALA A 256 -8.01 5.06 -9.21
C ALA A 256 -8.54 5.64 -7.89
N ARG A 257 -9.32 4.86 -7.14
CA ARG A 257 -9.84 5.24 -5.82
C ARG A 257 -9.04 4.62 -4.67
N PHE A 258 -7.98 3.86 -4.99
CA PHE A 258 -7.13 3.20 -4.00
C PHE A 258 -6.57 4.20 -2.99
N GLY A 259 -6.53 3.77 -1.73
CA GLY A 259 -6.24 4.60 -0.57
C GLY A 259 -7.49 4.84 0.26
N ALA A 260 -8.62 5.13 -0.37
CA ALA A 260 -9.92 5.27 0.29
C ALA A 260 -10.63 3.90 0.47
N ALA A 261 -11.68 3.87 1.28
CA ALA A 261 -12.52 2.69 1.47
C ALA A 261 -14.00 3.08 1.55
N HIS A 262 -14.85 2.23 1.00
CA HIS A 262 -16.29 2.32 1.21
C HIS A 262 -16.63 1.80 2.61
N ASN A 263 -17.51 2.49 3.33
CA ASN A 263 -17.99 2.06 4.64
C ASN A 263 -16.85 1.88 5.66
N ALA A 264 -15.80 2.70 5.58
CA ALA A 264 -14.72 2.68 6.56
C ALA A 264 -15.30 2.85 7.97
N ASP A 265 -14.81 2.06 8.93
CA ASP A 265 -15.26 2.17 10.32
C ASP A 265 -14.51 3.32 11.03
N CYS A 266 -13.31 3.64 10.56
CA CYS A 266 -12.54 4.79 11.02
C CYS A 266 -11.65 5.36 9.90
N ILE A 267 -11.51 6.69 9.90
CA ILE A 267 -10.63 7.45 9.03
C ILE A 267 -9.66 8.21 9.95
N VAL A 268 -8.37 7.89 9.87
CA VAL A 268 -7.33 8.49 10.70
C VAL A 268 -6.29 9.24 9.85
N PRO A 269 -5.58 10.24 10.41
CA PRO A 269 -4.46 10.85 9.73
C PRO A 269 -3.36 9.84 9.38
N CYS A 270 -2.68 10.05 8.25
CA CYS A 270 -1.72 9.09 7.69
C CYS A 270 -0.50 8.90 8.62
N ALA A 271 0.06 9.97 9.19
CA ALA A 271 1.15 9.89 10.17
C ALA A 271 0.78 9.01 11.38
N THR A 272 -0.46 9.12 11.87
CA THR A 272 -0.96 8.31 13.00
C THR A 272 -1.17 6.86 12.58
N MET A 273 -1.70 6.62 11.38
CA MET A 273 -1.84 5.28 10.82
C MET A 273 -0.47 4.58 10.69
N LEU A 274 0.56 5.34 10.33
CA LEU A 274 1.93 4.85 10.22
C LEU A 274 2.59 4.61 11.56
N ASP A 275 2.25 5.36 12.61
CA ASP A 275 2.69 5.02 13.97
C ASP A 275 2.18 3.63 14.35
N PHE A 276 0.90 3.34 14.05
CA PHE A 276 0.31 2.02 14.27
C PHE A 276 0.97 0.93 13.42
N TYR A 277 1.22 1.19 12.13
CA TYR A 277 1.90 0.22 11.25
C TYR A 277 3.34 -0.05 11.68
N ASN A 278 4.13 1.00 11.87
CA ASN A 278 5.54 0.91 12.25
C ASN A 278 5.72 0.31 13.66
N GLY A 279 4.70 0.43 14.52
CA GLY A 279 4.61 -0.24 15.81
C GLY A 279 4.25 -1.74 15.74
N GLY A 280 4.08 -2.31 14.53
CA GLY A 280 3.73 -3.73 14.35
C GLY A 280 2.24 -4.02 14.55
N GLY A 281 1.37 -3.03 14.38
CA GLY A 281 -0.08 -3.19 14.54
C GLY A 281 -0.75 -4.03 13.45
N VAL A 282 -0.12 -4.16 12.28
CA VAL A 282 -0.63 -4.97 11.16
C VAL A 282 -0.27 -6.44 11.36
N ASP A 283 -1.28 -7.29 11.34
CA ASP A 283 -1.10 -8.72 11.50
C ASP A 283 -0.63 -9.38 10.20
N MET A 284 -1.20 -8.98 9.06
CA MET A 284 -0.85 -9.48 7.75
C MET A 284 -0.83 -8.35 6.72
N ALA A 285 0.21 -8.26 5.91
CA ALA A 285 0.26 -7.38 4.75
C ALA A 285 0.27 -8.19 3.46
N CYS A 286 -0.57 -7.84 2.49
CA CYS A 286 -0.47 -8.37 1.13
C CYS A 286 -0.03 -7.26 0.17
N LEU A 287 1.18 -7.36 -0.35
CA LEU A 287 1.86 -6.33 -1.13
C LEU A 287 2.27 -6.86 -2.50
N GLY A 288 2.38 -5.99 -3.50
CA GLY A 288 2.87 -6.40 -4.82
C GLY A 288 4.36 -6.80 -4.81
N ALA A 289 4.77 -7.72 -5.67
CA ALA A 289 6.19 -7.95 -5.98
C ALA A 289 6.44 -7.82 -7.48
N ALA A 290 7.30 -6.89 -7.89
CA ALA A 290 7.68 -6.70 -9.28
C ALA A 290 8.91 -7.53 -9.64
N GLU A 291 9.94 -7.55 -8.80
CA GLU A 291 11.06 -8.46 -8.91
C GLU A 291 11.41 -9.04 -7.54
N VAL A 292 11.86 -10.30 -7.52
CA VAL A 292 12.30 -11.01 -6.31
C VAL A 292 13.65 -11.66 -6.63
N ASP A 293 14.62 -11.56 -5.72
CA ASP A 293 15.90 -12.25 -5.90
C ASP A 293 16.05 -13.55 -5.08
N GLN A 294 17.18 -14.23 -5.26
CA GLN A 294 17.47 -15.52 -4.61
C GLN A 294 17.56 -15.44 -3.08
N GLU A 295 17.92 -14.28 -2.54
CA GLU A 295 17.96 -14.01 -1.10
C GLU A 295 16.57 -13.65 -0.55
N GLY A 296 15.60 -13.36 -1.43
CA GLY A 296 14.24 -12.97 -1.09
C GLY A 296 14.05 -11.45 -0.97
N ASN A 297 14.99 -10.64 -1.44
CA ASN A 297 14.78 -9.20 -1.53
C ASN A 297 13.73 -8.90 -2.61
N VAL A 298 12.96 -7.82 -2.42
CA VAL A 298 11.91 -7.41 -3.37
C VAL A 298 12.18 -6.00 -3.88
N ASN A 299 12.11 -5.82 -5.20
CA ASN A 299 12.08 -4.52 -5.85
C ASN A 299 10.66 -4.21 -6.34
N VAL A 300 10.20 -2.99 -6.08
CA VAL A 300 8.94 -2.44 -6.62
C VAL A 300 9.08 -1.01 -7.15
N HIS A 301 10.25 -0.39 -7.04
CA HIS A 301 10.38 1.07 -7.18
C HIS A 301 11.34 1.53 -8.28
N SER A 302 12.30 0.71 -8.71
CA SER A 302 13.33 1.10 -9.67
C SER A 302 13.30 0.18 -10.89
N PHE A 303 12.86 0.70 -12.04
CA PHE A 303 12.85 0.00 -13.32
C PHE A 303 13.41 0.89 -14.42
N PRO A 304 13.97 0.31 -15.50
CA PRO A 304 14.42 1.09 -16.65
C PRO A 304 13.31 2.00 -17.19
N GLY A 305 13.56 3.32 -17.20
CA GLY A 305 12.62 4.34 -17.69
C GLY A 305 11.39 4.58 -16.81
N ARG A 306 11.27 3.93 -15.64
CA ARG A 306 10.11 4.10 -14.75
C ARG A 306 10.48 3.91 -13.28
N GLN A 307 10.24 4.95 -12.48
CA GLN A 307 10.44 4.90 -11.03
C GLN A 307 9.17 5.31 -10.29
N PRO A 308 8.25 4.37 -9.98
CA PRO A 308 7.01 4.70 -9.27
C PRO A 308 7.24 5.15 -7.81
N GLY A 309 8.43 4.95 -7.26
CA GLY A 309 8.72 5.14 -5.84
C GLY A 309 8.21 3.97 -4.99
N CYS A 310 8.39 4.08 -3.66
CA CYS A 310 8.05 3.00 -2.73
C CYS A 310 6.75 3.24 -1.95
N GLY A 311 6.20 4.46 -1.90
CA GLY A 311 5.03 4.76 -1.06
C GLY A 311 5.23 4.26 0.38
N GLY A 312 4.20 3.63 0.95
CA GLY A 312 4.27 2.98 2.27
C GLY A 312 4.84 1.56 2.26
N PHE A 313 5.34 1.07 1.13
CA PHE A 313 5.75 -0.33 0.99
C PHE A 313 6.83 -0.73 2.01
N ILE A 314 7.81 0.14 2.24
CA ILE A 314 8.90 -0.11 3.21
C ILE A 314 8.33 -0.18 4.62
N ASP A 315 7.55 0.84 5.01
CA ASP A 315 6.88 0.95 6.32
C ASP A 315 6.07 -0.32 6.63
N ILE A 316 5.24 -0.75 5.69
CA ILE A 316 4.37 -1.92 5.85
C ILE A 316 5.18 -3.23 5.87
N SER A 317 6.04 -3.46 4.87
CA SER A 317 6.74 -4.74 4.71
C SER A 317 7.79 -4.98 5.80
N GLN A 318 8.34 -3.93 6.42
CA GLN A 318 9.29 -4.08 7.52
C GLN A 318 8.62 -4.25 8.89
N ALA A 319 7.37 -3.80 9.06
CA ALA A 319 6.72 -3.80 10.37
C ALA A 319 5.59 -4.81 10.55
N ALA A 320 4.86 -5.19 9.48
CA ALA A 320 3.78 -6.17 9.57
C ALA A 320 4.31 -7.53 10.08
N LYS A 321 3.51 -8.22 10.91
CA LYS A 321 3.91 -9.50 11.54
C LYS A 321 4.09 -10.63 10.51
N GLU A 322 3.28 -10.59 9.45
CA GLU A 322 3.38 -11.46 8.29
C GLU A 322 3.27 -10.64 6.99
N VAL A 323 4.05 -11.00 5.97
CA VAL A 323 4.03 -10.34 4.66
C VAL A 323 3.87 -11.36 3.54
N ILE A 324 2.90 -11.11 2.68
CA ILE A 324 2.64 -11.86 1.46
C ILE A 324 2.93 -10.97 0.27
N PHE A 325 3.98 -11.29 -0.46
CA PHE A 325 4.31 -10.67 -1.73
C PHE A 325 3.55 -11.37 -2.86
N ALA A 326 2.57 -10.69 -3.43
CA ALA A 326 1.71 -11.18 -4.49
C ALA A 326 2.12 -10.66 -5.87
N GLY A 327 2.21 -11.55 -6.85
CA GLY A 327 2.46 -11.16 -8.22
C GLY A 327 2.53 -12.37 -9.14
N THR A 328 2.29 -12.17 -10.44
CA THR A 328 2.52 -13.25 -11.41
C THR A 328 3.98 -13.71 -11.40
N PHE A 329 4.23 -14.94 -11.83
CA PHE A 329 5.57 -15.53 -11.91
C PHE A 329 6.44 -14.87 -12.98
N THR A 330 5.85 -14.62 -14.16
CA THR A 330 6.42 -13.86 -15.26
C THR A 330 5.51 -12.68 -15.63
N THR A 331 6.00 -11.74 -16.42
CA THR A 331 5.21 -10.58 -16.90
C THR A 331 5.44 -10.30 -18.39
N GLY A 332 4.66 -9.38 -18.95
CA GLY A 332 4.78 -8.98 -20.35
C GLY A 332 4.04 -9.90 -21.32
N GLY A 333 2.86 -10.39 -20.94
CA GLY A 333 1.96 -11.15 -21.83
C GLY A 333 1.54 -12.53 -21.32
N LEU A 334 1.81 -12.88 -20.07
CA LEU A 334 1.36 -14.13 -19.46
C LEU A 334 -0.16 -14.29 -19.61
N LYS A 335 -0.59 -15.47 -20.08
CA LYS A 335 -2.00 -15.88 -20.13
C LYS A 335 -2.13 -17.29 -19.59
N VAL A 336 -3.07 -17.46 -18.67
CA VAL A 336 -3.39 -18.74 -18.05
C VAL A 336 -4.87 -19.05 -18.17
N THR A 337 -5.22 -20.33 -18.06
CA THR A 337 -6.59 -20.81 -17.88
C THR A 337 -6.62 -21.88 -16.80
N VAL A 338 -7.80 -22.13 -16.25
CA VAL A 338 -8.03 -23.24 -15.32
C VAL A 338 -9.05 -24.18 -15.92
N GLU A 339 -8.66 -25.44 -16.10
CA GLU A 339 -9.51 -26.49 -16.67
C GLU A 339 -9.51 -27.68 -15.70
N ASN A 340 -10.70 -28.12 -15.28
CA ASN A 340 -10.87 -29.23 -14.33
C ASN A 340 -10.02 -29.08 -13.04
N GLY A 341 -9.96 -27.86 -12.49
CA GLY A 341 -9.19 -27.55 -11.28
C GLY A 341 -7.68 -27.57 -11.46
N LYS A 342 -7.18 -27.55 -12.71
CA LYS A 342 -5.76 -27.51 -13.04
C LYS A 342 -5.42 -26.24 -13.81
N LEU A 343 -4.35 -25.57 -13.42
CA LEU A 343 -3.79 -24.44 -14.13
C LEU A 343 -3.10 -24.90 -15.42
N ARG A 344 -3.35 -24.19 -16.52
CA ARG A 344 -2.64 -24.34 -17.79
C ARG A 344 -2.12 -22.99 -18.26
N ILE A 345 -0.82 -22.93 -18.56
CA ILE A 345 -0.17 -21.74 -19.14
C ILE A 345 -0.40 -21.79 -20.66
N ILE A 346 -1.18 -20.85 -21.19
CA ILE A 346 -1.49 -20.76 -22.62
C ILE A 346 -0.39 -19.97 -23.35
N GLN A 347 0.08 -18.91 -22.70
CA GLN A 347 1.13 -18.05 -23.24
C GLN A 347 2.01 -17.60 -22.09
N GLU A 348 3.32 -17.79 -22.23
CA GLU A 348 4.27 -17.37 -21.21
C GLU A 348 4.56 -15.86 -21.27
N GLY A 349 4.89 -15.26 -20.13
CA GLY A 349 5.35 -13.89 -20.02
C GLY A 349 6.78 -13.72 -20.56
N ARG A 350 7.02 -12.62 -21.28
CA ARG A 350 8.33 -12.28 -21.88
C ARG A 350 9.42 -11.95 -20.86
N SER A 351 9.05 -11.54 -19.65
CA SER A 351 9.98 -11.04 -18.64
C SER A 351 9.91 -11.87 -17.36
N ARG A 352 11.06 -12.38 -16.93
CA ARG A 352 11.23 -13.09 -15.66
C ARG A 352 11.27 -12.10 -14.49
N LYS A 353 10.52 -12.38 -13.44
CA LYS A 353 10.48 -11.55 -12.22
C LYS A 353 11.38 -12.07 -11.11
N PHE A 354 11.69 -13.38 -11.12
CA PHE A 354 12.76 -13.93 -10.31
C PHE A 354 14.12 -13.60 -10.93
N LYS A 355 15.00 -12.97 -10.16
CA LYS A 355 16.33 -12.50 -10.57
C LYS A 355 17.41 -13.14 -9.70
N ARG A 356 18.66 -13.17 -10.13
CA ARG A 356 19.76 -13.54 -9.23
C ARG A 356 19.96 -12.50 -8.13
N ARG A 357 19.81 -11.22 -8.50
CA ARG A 357 19.89 -10.06 -7.62
C ARG A 357 18.98 -8.97 -8.19
N VAL A 358 18.22 -8.29 -7.33
CA VAL A 358 17.47 -7.09 -7.75
C VAL A 358 18.40 -5.90 -7.88
N ALA A 359 18.05 -4.93 -8.74
CA ALA A 359 18.86 -3.72 -8.93
C ALA A 359 18.92 -2.89 -7.65
N GLU A 360 17.75 -2.66 -7.03
CA GLU A 360 17.60 -1.96 -5.76
C GLU A 360 16.58 -2.69 -4.90
N LYS A 361 16.76 -2.64 -3.57
CA LYS A 361 15.89 -3.33 -2.61
C LYS A 361 14.84 -2.37 -2.11
N THR A 362 13.55 -2.64 -2.35
CA THR A 362 12.47 -1.97 -1.60
C THR A 362 12.15 -2.72 -0.31
N PHE A 363 12.25 -4.05 -0.32
CA PHE A 363 12.26 -4.88 0.88
C PHE A 363 13.57 -5.66 0.93
N ALA A 364 14.20 -5.66 2.09
CA ALA A 364 15.40 -6.41 2.37
C ALA A 364 15.05 -7.67 3.16
N ALA A 365 15.46 -8.85 2.67
CA ALA A 365 15.20 -10.12 3.35
C ALA A 365 15.79 -10.15 4.77
N SER A 366 16.90 -9.45 5.01
CA SER A 366 17.50 -9.26 6.33
C SER A 366 16.61 -8.53 7.35
N SER A 367 15.56 -7.84 6.88
CA SER A 367 14.58 -7.21 7.77
C SER A 367 13.53 -8.19 8.31
N ALA A 368 13.46 -9.43 7.80
CA ALA A 368 12.44 -10.40 8.17
C ALA A 368 12.47 -10.73 9.66
N LYS A 369 13.64 -10.98 10.28
CA LYS A 369 13.81 -11.15 11.73
C LYS A 369 12.82 -12.15 12.35
N GLY A 370 12.73 -13.34 11.76
CA GLY A 370 11.82 -14.41 12.18
C GLY A 370 10.35 -14.25 11.76
N ARG A 371 9.98 -13.13 11.12
CA ARG A 371 8.62 -12.94 10.57
C ARG A 371 8.38 -13.86 9.39
N ARG A 372 7.11 -14.20 9.18
CA ARG A 372 6.70 -15.04 8.06
C ARG A 372 6.60 -14.20 6.79
N ILE A 373 7.40 -14.54 5.78
CA ILE A 373 7.40 -13.89 4.47
C ILE A 373 7.10 -14.92 3.38
N LEU A 374 6.06 -14.69 2.60
CA LEU A 374 5.63 -15.53 1.48
C LEU A 374 5.71 -14.77 0.16
N TYR A 375 5.94 -15.49 -0.92
CA TYR A 375 5.87 -14.99 -2.29
C TYR A 375 4.87 -15.85 -3.06
N VAL A 376 3.69 -15.29 -3.35
CA VAL A 376 2.57 -16.00 -3.94
C VAL A 376 2.41 -15.58 -5.40
N THR A 377 2.46 -16.57 -6.29
CA THR A 377 2.22 -16.43 -7.72
C THR A 377 1.05 -17.30 -8.15
N GLU A 378 0.64 -17.21 -9.42
CA GLU A 378 -0.43 -18.02 -9.96
C GLU A 378 -0.05 -19.52 -10.03
N ARG A 379 1.26 -19.83 -10.12
CA ARG A 379 1.77 -21.18 -10.36
C ARG A 379 2.59 -21.78 -9.22
N ALA A 380 3.08 -20.97 -8.30
CA ALA A 380 3.98 -21.39 -7.23
C ALA A 380 3.90 -20.47 -5.99
N VAL A 381 4.15 -21.05 -4.82
CA VAL A 381 4.34 -20.31 -3.55
C VAL A 381 5.73 -20.58 -3.03
N PHE A 382 6.40 -19.50 -2.62
CA PHE A 382 7.69 -19.55 -1.95
C PHE A 382 7.58 -18.98 -0.54
N ARG A 383 8.51 -19.39 0.31
CA ARG A 383 8.70 -18.86 1.66
C ARG A 383 10.15 -18.42 1.84
N LEU A 384 10.36 -17.30 2.51
CA LEU A 384 11.70 -16.89 2.91
C LEU A 384 12.25 -17.81 4.01
N ARG A 385 13.46 -18.30 3.82
CA ARG A 385 14.28 -18.94 4.86
C ARG A 385 15.42 -17.98 5.18
N GLU A 386 15.33 -17.36 6.35
CA GLU A 386 16.27 -16.32 6.77
C GLU A 386 17.72 -16.84 6.73
N GLY A 387 18.58 -16.17 5.98
CA GLY A 387 19.97 -16.58 5.75
C GLY A 387 20.17 -17.69 4.70
N GLU A 388 19.12 -18.39 4.27
CA GLU A 388 19.22 -19.49 3.27
C GLU A 388 18.62 -19.12 1.89
N GLY A 389 17.79 -18.06 1.81
CA GLY A 389 17.12 -17.62 0.58
C GLY A 389 15.67 -18.08 0.49
N ILE A 390 15.12 -18.21 -0.72
CA ILE A 390 13.71 -18.61 -0.90
C ILE A 390 13.54 -20.13 -1.08
N GLU A 391 12.54 -20.69 -0.41
CA GLU A 391 12.12 -22.09 -0.51
C GLU A 391 10.82 -22.19 -1.30
N LEU A 392 10.80 -23.02 -2.34
CA LEU A 392 9.56 -23.40 -3.03
C LEU A 392 8.77 -24.35 -2.13
N THR A 393 7.55 -23.97 -1.76
CA THR A 393 6.69 -24.74 -0.86
C THR A 393 5.48 -25.33 -1.55
N GLU A 394 4.95 -24.67 -2.59
CA GLU A 394 3.77 -25.15 -3.31
C GLU A 394 3.92 -24.92 -4.83
N ILE A 395 3.36 -25.84 -5.62
CA ILE A 395 3.14 -25.69 -7.07
C ILE A 395 1.66 -25.87 -7.39
N ALA A 396 1.14 -25.10 -8.34
CA ALA A 396 -0.26 -25.21 -8.74
C ALA A 396 -0.55 -26.58 -9.39
N PRO A 397 -1.76 -27.14 -9.21
CA PRO A 397 -2.17 -28.35 -9.90
C PRO A 397 -2.09 -28.13 -11.42
N GLY A 398 -1.46 -29.05 -12.16
CA GLY A 398 -1.27 -28.95 -13.62
C GLY A 398 0.04 -28.30 -14.07
N VAL A 399 0.80 -27.69 -13.14
CA VAL A 399 2.11 -27.09 -13.41
C VAL A 399 3.21 -28.13 -13.25
N ASP A 400 4.15 -28.14 -14.20
CA ASP A 400 5.34 -28.97 -14.15
C ASP A 400 6.51 -28.21 -13.49
N LEU A 401 7.19 -28.84 -12.52
CA LEU A 401 8.24 -28.19 -11.74
C LEU A 401 9.42 -27.73 -12.61
N GLU A 402 9.92 -28.59 -13.48
CA GLU A 402 11.12 -28.28 -14.28
C GLU A 402 10.77 -27.29 -15.39
N ARG A 403 9.72 -27.57 -16.16
CA ARG A 403 9.32 -26.80 -17.34
C ARG A 403 8.73 -25.44 -16.98
N ASP A 404 7.83 -25.38 -16.01
CA ASP A 404 6.99 -24.19 -15.78
C ASP A 404 7.47 -23.32 -14.60
N VAL A 405 8.35 -23.85 -13.75
CA VAL A 405 8.90 -23.12 -12.58
C VAL A 405 10.41 -22.93 -12.73
N LEU A 406 11.20 -24.00 -12.68
CA LEU A 406 12.67 -23.89 -12.61
C LEU A 406 13.29 -23.31 -13.88
N ALA A 407 12.77 -23.64 -15.07
CA ALA A 407 13.24 -23.06 -16.34
C ALA A 407 13.14 -21.52 -16.40
N PHE A 408 12.25 -20.92 -15.60
CA PHE A 408 12.01 -19.49 -15.53
C PHE A 408 12.72 -18.79 -14.36
N MET A 409 13.48 -19.53 -13.55
CA MET A 409 14.30 -19.00 -12.47
C MET A 409 15.79 -19.03 -12.85
N PRO A 410 16.55 -17.96 -12.60
CA PRO A 410 17.99 -17.93 -12.91
C PRO A 410 18.85 -18.55 -11.79
N PHE A 411 18.21 -19.17 -10.80
CA PHE A 411 18.77 -19.88 -9.66
C PHE A 411 17.81 -20.99 -9.25
N ARG A 412 18.30 -21.99 -8.50
CA ARG A 412 17.46 -23.06 -7.98
C ARG A 412 17.04 -22.70 -6.54
N PRO A 413 15.73 -22.59 -6.23
CA PRO A 413 15.26 -22.33 -4.87
C PRO A 413 15.52 -23.54 -3.97
N LEU A 414 15.44 -23.34 -2.66
CA LEU A 414 15.39 -24.46 -1.72
C LEU A 414 14.12 -25.27 -1.96
N MET A 415 14.23 -26.59 -1.90
CA MET A 415 13.10 -27.51 -2.09
C MET A 415 13.24 -28.64 -1.09
N LYS A 416 12.35 -28.68 -0.09
CA LYS A 416 12.33 -29.72 0.96
C LYS A 416 11.12 -30.63 0.77
N ASP A 417 9.92 -30.06 0.87
CA ASP A 417 8.63 -30.77 0.73
C ASP A 417 7.67 -29.89 -0.09
N VAL A 418 7.79 -29.99 -1.42
CA VAL A 418 6.97 -29.20 -2.36
C VAL A 418 5.59 -29.83 -2.49
N LYS A 419 4.55 -29.11 -2.09
CA LYS A 419 3.17 -29.58 -2.11
C LYS A 419 2.40 -29.06 -3.31
N ILE A 420 1.24 -29.66 -3.58
CA ILE A 420 0.26 -29.06 -4.49
C ILE A 420 -0.45 -27.92 -3.76
N MET A 421 -0.56 -26.77 -4.41
CA MET A 421 -1.31 -25.60 -3.94
C MET A 421 -2.77 -25.97 -3.68
N ASP A 422 -3.38 -25.33 -2.68
CA ASP A 422 -4.76 -25.62 -2.28
C ASP A 422 -5.73 -25.58 -3.48
N LYS A 423 -6.45 -26.70 -3.70
CA LYS A 423 -7.34 -26.87 -4.85
C LYS A 423 -8.46 -25.84 -4.88
N ARG A 424 -8.86 -25.27 -3.73
CA ARG A 424 -9.89 -24.23 -3.65
C ARG A 424 -9.55 -23.02 -4.52
N CYS A 425 -8.27 -22.70 -4.69
CA CYS A 425 -7.80 -21.59 -5.53
C CYS A 425 -8.07 -21.78 -7.02
N PHE A 426 -8.41 -23.01 -7.45
CA PHE A 426 -8.60 -23.40 -8.84
C PHE A 426 -10.05 -23.85 -9.13
N MET A 427 -10.96 -23.65 -8.17
CA MET A 427 -12.38 -23.96 -8.33
C MET A 427 -13.19 -22.68 -8.60
N PRO A 428 -14.37 -22.78 -9.24
CA PRO A 428 -15.21 -21.63 -9.61
C PRO A 428 -15.54 -20.68 -8.48
#